data_AF-A0A7R9M6B4-F1
#
_entry.id   AF-A0A7R9M6B4-F1
#
_cell.length_a   1.000
_cell.length_b   1.000
_cell.length_c   1.000
_cell.angle_alpha   90.00
_cell.angle_beta   90.00
_cell.angle_gamma   90.00
#
_symmetry.space_group_name_H-M   'P 1'
#
loop_
_entity.id
_entity.type
_entity.pdbx_description
1 polymer ?
#
loop_
_entity_poly.entity_id
_entity_poly.type
_entity_poly.pdbx_seq_one_letter_code
_entity_poly.pdbx_strand_id
1 'polypeptide(L)'
;MESQMDIRVQSRIAMLSQTSTLGNKKFKTFKMNKPIKVFRSKSQLLKVPIDSPEFARHMDEEDRFASFRDQFVFPLKKDLPYECSQLGVRHSLVRLFDETEECLYLCGQSLGLEPKPLGKYVNQVLDNWAQKGVHSHFHGYLPAALSDLMPKAPMARIVGAKQHEVALMNALTVNLHLLLSTFYRPSQRRHKIIIEEHAFSSDMFVVKSQIRSHGLSPEDSLLCLKPRPNRPELVSADTVQVLNI
;
A
#
# COMPACT_ATOMS: atom_id res chain seq x y z
N MET A 1 -13.75 -45.90 -10.87
CA MET A 1 -13.69 -45.17 -9.58
C MET A 1 -13.73 -43.67 -9.88
N GLU A 2 -14.83 -43.24 -10.51
CA GLU A 2 -14.87 -42.00 -11.31
C GLU A 2 -16.20 -41.23 -11.16
N SER A 3 -17.01 -41.54 -10.14
CA SER A 3 -18.38 -40.99 -10.01
C SER A 3 -18.60 -40.03 -8.83
N GLN A 4 -17.56 -39.51 -8.18
CA GLN A 4 -17.73 -38.55 -7.06
C GLN A 4 -17.14 -37.15 -7.28
N MET A 5 -16.48 -36.88 -8.41
CA MET A 5 -15.82 -35.58 -8.64
C MET A 5 -16.70 -34.56 -9.39
N ASP A 6 -17.94 -34.91 -9.74
CA ASP A 6 -18.84 -34.05 -10.55
C ASP A 6 -19.89 -33.30 -9.72
N ILE A 7 -20.17 -33.73 -8.48
CA ILE A 7 -21.20 -33.10 -7.63
C ILE A 7 -20.73 -31.74 -7.07
N ARG A 8 -19.42 -31.52 -6.90
CA ARG A 8 -18.90 -30.27 -6.26
C ARG A 8 -18.87 -29.06 -7.19
N VAL A 9 -18.81 -29.28 -8.51
CA VAL A 9 -18.79 -28.19 -9.50
C VAL A 9 -20.21 -27.68 -9.76
N GLN A 10 -21.21 -28.58 -9.81
CA GLN A 10 -22.61 -28.17 -9.95
C GLN A 10 -23.15 -27.43 -8.71
N SER A 11 -22.71 -27.78 -7.50
CA SER A 11 -23.09 -27.05 -6.29
C SER A 11 -22.56 -25.61 -6.21
N ARG A 12 -21.51 -25.25 -6.98
CA ARG A 12 -21.01 -23.86 -7.05
C ARG A 12 -21.75 -23.00 -8.09
N ILE A 13 -22.27 -23.61 -9.15
CA ILE A 13 -23.11 -22.90 -10.13
C ILE A 13 -24.49 -22.58 -9.52
N ALA A 14 -25.03 -23.46 -8.66
CA ALA A 14 -26.24 -23.18 -7.91
C ALA A 14 -26.07 -22.09 -6.82
N MET A 15 -24.88 -21.94 -6.22
CA MET A 15 -24.61 -20.83 -5.29
C MET A 15 -24.49 -19.46 -5.98
N LEU A 16 -24.13 -19.43 -7.27
CA LEU A 16 -24.06 -18.19 -8.05
C LEU A 16 -25.41 -17.72 -8.61
N SER A 17 -26.46 -18.56 -8.58
CA SER A 17 -27.84 -18.14 -8.88
C SER A 17 -28.63 -17.72 -7.62
N GLN A 18 -28.19 -18.13 -6.42
CA GLN A 18 -28.81 -17.76 -5.14
C GLN A 18 -28.28 -16.45 -4.51
N THR A 19 -27.32 -15.77 -5.15
CA THR A 19 -26.89 -14.43 -4.71
C THR A 19 -27.89 -13.31 -5.08
N SER A 20 -28.98 -13.63 -5.76
CA SER A 20 -30.08 -12.70 -6.07
C SER A 20 -31.01 -12.38 -4.89
N THR A 21 -30.84 -13.03 -3.73
CA THR A 21 -31.66 -12.79 -2.52
C THR A 21 -30.84 -12.31 -1.31
N LEU A 22 -29.64 -11.75 -1.52
CA LEU A 22 -29.01 -10.93 -0.49
C LEU A 22 -29.73 -9.59 -0.43
N GLY A 23 -30.63 -9.52 0.55
CA GLY A 23 -31.51 -8.39 0.81
C GLY A 23 -30.83 -7.04 0.62
N ASN A 24 -31.61 -6.15 0.03
CA ASN A 24 -31.40 -4.76 -0.32
C ASN A 24 -30.94 -3.91 0.90
N LYS A 25 -29.81 -4.24 1.53
CA LYS A 25 -29.14 -3.37 2.47
C LYS A 25 -28.54 -2.25 1.62
N LYS A 26 -29.32 -1.18 1.45
CA LYS A 26 -28.83 0.11 0.97
C LYS A 26 -27.52 0.39 1.70
N PHE A 27 -26.39 0.27 1.00
CA PHE A 27 -25.17 0.90 1.43
C PHE A 27 -25.53 2.38 1.57
N LYS A 28 -25.61 2.88 2.81
CA LYS A 28 -25.77 4.31 3.05
C LYS A 28 -24.55 4.95 2.42
N THR A 29 -24.71 5.54 1.24
CA THR A 29 -23.73 6.42 0.65
C THR A 29 -23.59 7.60 1.61
N PHE A 30 -22.54 7.55 2.43
CA PHE A 30 -22.13 8.72 3.19
C PHE A 30 -21.77 9.80 2.16
N LYS A 31 -22.62 10.81 2.02
CA LYS A 31 -22.27 12.03 1.29
C LYS A 31 -21.17 12.73 2.08
N MET A 32 -19.94 12.35 1.83
CA MET A 32 -18.80 13.10 2.35
C MET A 32 -18.77 14.46 1.66
N ASN A 33 -18.72 15.52 2.47
CA ASN A 33 -18.47 16.85 1.95
C ASN A 33 -17.08 16.89 1.33
N LYS A 34 -16.96 17.50 0.14
CA LYS A 34 -15.65 17.75 -0.47
C LYS A 34 -14.78 18.52 0.53
N PRO A 35 -13.47 18.21 0.68
CA PRO A 35 -12.59 18.88 1.65
C PRO A 35 -12.68 20.41 1.59
N ILE A 36 -12.71 20.99 0.39
CA ILE A 36 -12.84 22.44 0.20
C ILE A 36 -14.13 23.03 0.81
N LYS A 37 -15.24 22.29 0.83
CA LYS A 37 -16.48 22.75 1.48
C LYS A 37 -16.34 22.72 2.99
N VAL A 38 -15.69 21.70 3.53
CA VAL A 38 -15.40 21.59 4.98
C VAL A 38 -14.52 22.76 5.41
N PHE A 39 -13.41 23.01 4.70
CA PHE A 39 -12.48 24.09 5.04
C PHE A 39 -13.11 25.47 4.91
N ARG A 40 -13.89 25.74 3.85
CA ARG A 40 -14.63 27.02 3.72
C ARG A 40 -15.61 27.24 4.86
N SER A 41 -16.34 26.19 5.27
CA SER A 41 -17.29 26.28 6.38
C SER A 41 -16.58 26.58 7.70
N LYS A 42 -15.44 25.92 7.96
CA LYS A 42 -14.62 26.17 9.15
C LYS A 42 -13.98 27.56 9.15
N SER A 43 -13.43 28.00 8.02
CA SER A 43 -12.86 29.34 7.86
C SER A 43 -13.89 30.44 8.15
N GLN A 44 -15.13 30.28 7.66
CA GLN A 44 -16.23 31.19 7.98
C GLN A 44 -16.59 31.20 9.46
N LEU A 45 -16.66 30.03 10.10
CA LEU A 45 -16.97 29.90 11.52
C LEU A 45 -15.89 30.55 12.42
N LEU A 46 -14.62 30.29 12.10
CA LEU A 46 -13.46 30.81 12.81
C LEU A 46 -13.15 32.28 12.46
N LYS A 47 -13.73 32.80 11.37
CA LYS A 47 -13.48 34.15 10.83
C LYS A 47 -12.01 34.41 10.45
N VAL A 48 -11.30 33.36 10.04
CA VAL A 48 -9.90 33.43 9.58
C VAL A 48 -9.79 33.03 8.11
N PRO A 49 -8.93 33.65 7.29
CA PRO A 49 -8.72 33.25 5.90
C PRO A 49 -8.24 31.80 5.77
N ILE A 50 -8.77 31.07 4.80
CA ILE A 50 -8.46 29.64 4.58
C ILE A 50 -6.98 29.37 4.25
N ASP A 51 -6.29 30.35 3.70
CA ASP A 51 -4.88 30.33 3.31
C ASP A 51 -3.93 30.93 4.36
N SER A 52 -4.45 31.23 5.56
CA SER A 52 -3.66 31.79 6.65
C SER A 52 -2.96 30.73 7.52
N PRO A 53 -1.78 31.03 8.10
CA PRO A 53 -1.15 30.16 9.09
C PRO A 53 -2.00 29.93 10.35
N GLU A 54 -2.86 30.88 10.71
CA GLU A 54 -3.79 30.75 11.84
C GLU A 54 -4.84 29.67 11.57
N PHE A 55 -5.39 29.63 10.36
CA PHE A 55 -6.30 28.55 9.97
C PHE A 55 -5.63 27.18 10.00
N ALA A 56 -4.38 27.08 9.53
CA ALA A 56 -3.61 25.83 9.60
C ALA A 56 -3.43 25.35 11.05
N ARG A 57 -3.06 26.24 11.98
CA ARG A 57 -2.95 25.91 13.41
C ARG A 57 -4.26 25.39 14.01
N HIS A 58 -5.39 26.02 13.68
CA HIS A 58 -6.69 25.52 14.14
C HIS A 58 -7.04 24.15 13.57
N MET A 59 -6.63 23.84 12.33
CA MET A 59 -6.82 22.52 11.76
C MET A 59 -5.94 21.45 12.46
N ASP A 60 -4.72 21.82 12.87
CA ASP A 60 -3.84 20.95 13.65
C ASP A 60 -4.38 20.69 15.07
N GLU A 61 -4.92 21.71 15.74
CA GLU A 61 -5.52 21.62 17.09
C GLU A 61 -6.72 20.66 17.13
N GLU A 62 -7.50 20.60 16.05
CA GLU A 62 -8.66 19.72 15.93
C GLU A 62 -8.32 18.31 15.39
N ASP A 63 -7.07 18.07 14.96
CA ASP A 63 -6.67 16.77 14.44
C ASP A 63 -6.60 15.74 15.57
N ARG A 64 -7.58 14.84 15.57
CA ARG A 64 -7.68 13.72 16.52
C ARG A 64 -6.52 12.74 16.42
N PHE A 65 -5.71 12.82 15.37
CA PHE A 65 -4.53 12.00 15.16
C PHE A 65 -3.21 12.76 15.37
N ALA A 66 -3.23 14.02 15.80
CA ALA A 66 -2.02 14.83 15.95
C ALA A 66 -0.94 14.15 16.80
N SER A 67 -1.35 13.47 17.89
CA SER A 67 -0.44 12.76 18.80
C SER A 67 0.28 11.56 18.17
N PHE A 68 -0.12 11.08 16.98
CA PHE A 68 0.62 10.05 16.27
C PHE A 68 1.95 10.58 15.73
N ARG A 69 2.06 11.89 15.47
CA ARG A 69 3.32 12.52 15.06
C ARG A 69 4.43 12.20 16.06
N ASP A 70 4.12 12.23 17.36
CA ASP A 70 5.07 11.99 18.44
C ASP A 70 5.62 10.56 18.47
N GLN A 71 5.08 9.64 17.68
CA GLN A 71 5.53 8.25 17.61
C GLN A 71 6.63 8.03 16.56
N PHE A 72 6.97 9.05 15.76
CA PHE A 72 7.96 8.95 14.69
C PHE A 72 9.15 9.87 14.91
N VAL A 73 10.29 9.46 14.36
CA VAL A 73 11.51 10.27 14.31
C VAL A 73 11.46 11.09 13.01
N PHE A 74 11.37 12.41 13.13
CA PHE A 74 11.50 13.32 11.99
C PHE A 74 12.97 13.74 11.83
N PRO A 75 13.53 13.70 10.61
CA PRO A 75 14.86 14.23 10.36
C PRO A 75 14.93 15.72 10.69
N LEU A 76 16.00 16.15 11.34
CA LEU A 76 16.29 17.56 11.51
C LEU A 76 16.88 18.11 10.22
N LYS A 77 16.64 19.39 9.93
CA LYS A 77 17.13 20.03 8.70
C LYS A 77 18.65 19.92 8.56
N LYS A 78 19.41 20.03 9.65
CA LYS A 78 20.88 19.90 9.67
C LYS A 78 21.42 18.52 9.29
N ASP A 79 20.63 17.46 9.48
CA ASP A 79 21.07 16.08 9.25
C ASP A 79 20.79 15.64 7.79
N LEU A 80 20.11 16.48 7.02
CA LEU A 80 19.80 16.22 5.61
C LEU A 80 20.97 16.64 4.70
N PRO A 81 21.18 15.96 3.57
CA PRO A 81 22.32 16.18 2.68
C PRO A 81 22.21 17.46 1.83
N TYR A 82 21.47 18.48 2.28
CA TYR A 82 21.27 19.73 1.56
C TYR A 82 22.18 20.81 2.13
N GLU A 83 23.19 21.22 1.39
CA GLU A 83 23.81 22.52 1.63
C GLU A 83 22.84 23.61 1.18
N CYS A 84 22.56 24.59 2.05
CA CYS A 84 21.71 25.75 1.72
C CYS A 84 22.15 26.48 0.44
N SER A 85 23.43 26.36 0.07
CA SER A 85 24.05 26.88 -1.15
C SER A 85 23.56 26.22 -2.45
N GLN A 86 23.14 24.94 -2.41
CA GLN A 86 22.82 24.14 -3.60
C GLN A 86 21.35 24.23 -4.02
N LEU A 87 20.47 24.76 -3.16
CA LEU A 87 19.03 24.76 -3.40
C LEU A 87 18.54 25.87 -4.36
N GLY A 88 19.41 26.74 -4.89
CA GLY A 88 19.00 27.86 -5.75
C GLY A 88 18.03 28.83 -5.05
N VAL A 89 17.94 28.73 -3.72
CA VAL A 89 17.01 29.48 -2.89
C VAL A 89 17.59 30.88 -2.69
N ARG A 90 16.79 31.91 -2.97
CA ARG A 90 17.17 33.30 -2.71
C ARG A 90 17.64 33.44 -1.26
N HIS A 91 18.79 34.08 -1.06
CA HIS A 91 19.47 34.34 0.22
C HIS A 91 18.57 34.88 1.34
N SER A 92 17.38 35.41 1.03
CA SER A 92 16.37 35.86 2.00
C SER A 92 15.61 34.74 2.70
N LEU A 93 15.52 33.53 2.15
CA LEU A 93 14.90 32.37 2.80
C LEU A 93 15.89 31.57 3.67
N VAL A 94 17.20 31.75 3.46
CA VAL A 94 18.26 31.16 4.29
C VAL A 94 18.21 31.68 5.74
N ARG A 95 17.67 32.89 5.96
CA ARG A 95 17.47 33.45 7.32
C ARG A 95 16.34 32.80 8.12
N LEU A 96 15.55 31.92 7.51
CA LEU A 96 14.47 31.16 8.15
C LEU A 96 14.84 29.68 8.38
N PHE A 97 16.09 29.31 8.10
CA PHE A 97 16.58 27.96 8.35
C PHE A 97 17.11 27.85 9.78
N ASP A 98 16.23 27.50 10.72
CA ASP A 98 16.66 26.91 11.98
C ASP A 98 17.06 25.46 11.72
N GLU A 99 18.36 25.19 11.81
CA GLU A 99 18.97 23.88 11.61
C GLU A 99 18.47 22.81 12.60
N THR A 100 17.94 23.24 13.75
CA THR A 100 17.40 22.37 14.79
C THR A 100 15.93 22.00 14.60
N GLU A 101 15.25 22.61 13.62
CA GLU A 101 13.87 22.25 13.29
C GLU A 101 13.77 20.95 12.49
N GLU A 102 12.64 20.25 12.68
CA GLU A 102 12.25 19.10 11.87
C GLU A 102 12.03 19.52 10.40
N CYS A 103 12.33 18.61 9.48
CA CYS A 103 12.07 18.84 8.06
C CYS A 103 10.58 18.67 7.72
N LEU A 104 10.15 19.32 6.62
CA LEU A 104 8.84 19.08 6.02
C LEU A 104 8.90 17.80 5.18
N TYR A 105 8.60 16.66 5.82
CA TYR A 105 8.72 15.34 5.20
C TYR A 105 7.48 14.95 4.41
N LEU A 106 7.47 15.20 3.09
CA LEU A 106 6.36 14.90 2.17
C LEU A 106 6.64 13.68 1.25
N CYS A 107 7.51 12.77 1.70
CA CYS A 107 7.98 11.62 0.93
C CYS A 107 7.63 10.25 1.56
N GLY A 108 6.69 10.23 2.52
CA GLY A 108 6.32 9.02 3.27
C GLY A 108 5.79 7.86 2.43
N GLN A 109 5.29 8.14 1.22
CA GLN A 109 4.87 7.13 0.24
C GLN A 109 6.02 6.31 -0.35
N SER A 110 7.25 6.85 -0.31
CA SER A 110 8.45 6.18 -0.82
C SER A 110 9.15 5.43 0.32
N LEU A 111 9.46 6.16 1.40
CA LEU A 111 10.06 5.61 2.61
C LEU A 111 9.36 6.22 3.82
N GLY A 112 8.78 5.38 4.68
CA GLY A 112 8.15 5.85 5.92
C GLY A 112 9.19 6.32 6.93
N LEU A 113 8.79 7.27 7.78
CA LEU A 113 9.60 7.66 8.94
C LEU A 113 9.77 6.50 9.91
N GLU A 114 10.90 6.47 10.61
CA GLU A 114 11.15 5.46 11.64
C GLU A 114 10.19 5.65 12.82
N PRO A 115 9.43 4.61 13.24
CA PRO A 115 8.73 4.63 14.51
C PRO A 115 9.75 4.60 15.66
N LYS A 116 9.63 5.51 16.64
CA LYS A 116 10.51 5.59 17.83
C LYS A 116 10.78 4.25 18.55
N PRO A 117 9.81 3.31 18.70
CA PRO A 117 10.09 2.04 19.38
C PRO A 117 10.86 1.00 18.51
N LEU A 118 11.11 1.26 17.22
CA LEU A 118 11.72 0.28 16.31
C LEU A 118 13.05 -0.26 16.84
N GLY A 119 13.99 0.63 17.17
CA GLY A 119 15.31 0.24 17.68
C GLY A 119 15.24 -0.67 18.91
N LYS A 120 14.29 -0.42 19.82
CA LYS A 120 14.07 -1.30 20.99
C LYS A 120 13.68 -2.71 20.56
N TYR A 121 12.73 -2.87 19.65
CA TYR A 121 12.27 -4.19 19.22
C TYR A 121 13.35 -4.98 18.48
N VAL A 122 14.13 -4.30 17.63
CA VAL A 122 15.26 -4.92 16.93
C VAL A 122 16.28 -5.42 17.94
N ASN A 123 16.68 -4.58 18.91
CA ASN A 123 17.63 -4.97 19.94
C ASN A 123 17.12 -6.15 20.79
N GLN A 124 15.83 -6.22 21.10
CA GLN A 124 15.28 -7.37 21.83
C GLN A 124 15.40 -8.69 21.06
N VAL A 125 15.29 -8.68 19.73
CA VAL A 125 15.52 -9.87 18.89
C VAL A 125 17.01 -10.24 18.90
N LEU A 126 17.89 -9.26 18.78
CA LEU A 126 19.35 -9.47 18.82
C LEU A 126 19.81 -10.00 20.19
N ASP A 127 19.33 -9.43 21.28
CA ASP A 127 19.61 -9.89 22.65
C ASP A 127 19.09 -11.31 22.87
N ASN A 128 17.89 -11.62 22.34
CA ASN A 128 17.34 -12.98 22.43
C ASN A 128 18.23 -14.00 21.72
N TRP A 129 18.75 -13.64 20.54
CA TRP A 129 19.71 -14.48 19.81
C TRP A 129 21.03 -14.63 20.58
N ALA A 130 21.62 -13.53 21.06
CA ALA A 130 22.87 -13.55 21.80
C ALA A 130 22.81 -14.42 23.06
N GLN A 131 21.69 -14.38 23.79
CA GLN A 131 21.50 -15.15 25.02
C GLN A 131 21.18 -16.63 24.79
N LYS A 132 20.49 -16.98 23.69
CA LYS A 132 19.87 -18.31 23.52
C LYS A 132 20.41 -19.10 22.34
N GLY A 133 21.21 -18.49 21.46
CA GLY A 133 21.72 -19.12 20.26
C GLY A 133 20.59 -19.79 19.45
N VAL A 134 20.76 -21.07 19.12
CA VAL A 134 19.78 -21.86 18.36
C VAL A 134 18.41 -21.96 19.05
N HIS A 135 18.35 -21.87 20.38
CA HIS A 135 17.07 -21.97 21.10
C HIS A 135 16.16 -20.75 20.85
N SER A 136 16.70 -19.64 20.34
CA SER A 136 15.92 -18.46 19.92
C SER A 136 14.92 -18.74 18.79
N HIS A 137 15.08 -19.85 18.05
CA HIS A 137 14.10 -20.26 17.04
C HIS A 137 12.69 -20.38 17.61
N PHE A 138 12.57 -20.88 18.85
CA PHE A 138 11.29 -21.22 19.46
C PHE A 138 11.08 -20.60 20.86
N HIS A 139 12.06 -19.87 21.39
CA HIS A 139 12.01 -19.33 22.76
C HIS A 139 12.37 -17.85 22.83
N GLY A 140 11.81 -17.18 23.85
CA GLY A 140 12.10 -15.79 24.19
C GLY A 140 11.27 -14.78 23.41
N TYR A 141 11.79 -13.56 23.28
CA TYR A 141 11.09 -12.47 22.60
C TYR A 141 11.06 -12.73 21.08
N LEU A 142 9.85 -12.67 20.49
CA LEU A 142 9.57 -12.88 19.07
C LEU A 142 10.35 -14.08 18.47
N PRO A 143 10.01 -15.33 18.86
CA PRO A 143 10.72 -16.52 18.39
C PRO A 143 10.82 -16.56 16.87
N ALA A 144 12.02 -16.78 16.34
CA ALA A 144 12.31 -16.55 14.91
C ALA A 144 11.39 -17.36 13.98
N ALA A 145 11.11 -18.63 14.33
CA ALA A 145 10.29 -19.53 13.53
C ALA A 145 8.79 -19.16 13.49
N LEU A 146 8.34 -18.29 14.40
CA LEU A 146 6.93 -17.88 14.55
C LEU A 146 6.75 -16.36 14.41
N SER A 147 7.81 -15.65 14.03
CA SER A 147 7.88 -14.19 14.04
C SER A 147 6.86 -13.55 13.09
N ASP A 148 6.50 -14.22 12.00
CA ASP A 148 5.51 -13.77 11.03
C ASP A 148 4.08 -13.79 11.57
N LEU A 149 3.78 -14.60 12.59
CA LEU A 149 2.41 -14.79 13.10
C LEU A 149 1.88 -13.56 13.85
N MET A 150 2.75 -12.91 14.64
CA MET A 150 2.41 -11.73 15.44
C MET A 150 1.76 -10.60 14.62
N PRO A 151 2.34 -10.15 13.49
CA PRO A 151 1.75 -9.07 12.70
C PRO A 151 0.57 -9.48 11.81
N LYS A 152 0.19 -10.77 11.69
CA LYS A 152 -0.91 -11.20 10.80
C LYS A 152 -2.23 -10.55 11.16
N ALA A 153 -2.59 -10.54 12.44
CA ALA A 153 -3.86 -10.00 12.92
C ALA A 153 -4.06 -8.51 12.56
N PRO A 154 -3.11 -7.60 12.87
CA PRO A 154 -3.23 -6.20 12.45
C PRO A 154 -3.17 -6.03 10.93
N MET A 155 -2.29 -6.76 10.23
CA MET A 155 -2.21 -6.64 8.76
C MET A 155 -3.51 -7.07 8.07
N ALA A 156 -4.13 -8.16 8.52
CA ALA A 156 -5.42 -8.62 8.02
C ALA A 156 -6.51 -7.55 8.14
N ARG A 157 -6.53 -6.78 9.24
CA ARG A 157 -7.47 -5.64 9.40
C ARG A 157 -7.17 -4.50 8.43
N ILE A 158 -5.90 -4.21 8.16
CA ILE A 158 -5.49 -3.14 7.23
C ILE A 158 -5.91 -3.46 5.80
N VAL A 159 -5.69 -4.70 5.34
CA VAL A 159 -6.01 -5.12 3.96
C VAL A 159 -7.43 -5.65 3.79
N GLY A 160 -8.22 -5.77 4.87
CA GLY A 160 -9.60 -6.25 4.82
C GLY A 160 -9.75 -7.76 4.56
N ALA A 161 -8.81 -8.58 5.03
CA ALA A 161 -8.78 -10.03 4.80
C ALA A 161 -8.90 -10.84 6.11
N LYS A 162 -9.03 -12.16 6.00
CA LYS A 162 -8.89 -13.07 7.15
C LYS A 162 -7.42 -13.30 7.46
N GLN A 163 -7.09 -13.64 8.71
CA GLN A 163 -5.71 -13.89 9.13
C GLN A 163 -5.00 -14.97 8.31
N HIS A 164 -5.72 -16.04 7.93
CA HIS A 164 -5.16 -17.14 7.13
C HIS A 164 -5.04 -16.81 5.62
N GLU A 165 -5.55 -15.66 5.18
CA GLU A 165 -5.40 -15.14 3.82
C GLU A 165 -4.17 -14.21 3.72
N VAL A 166 -3.46 -13.96 4.82
CA VAL A 166 -2.31 -13.05 4.89
C VAL A 166 -1.03 -13.78 5.31
N ALA A 167 0.03 -13.56 4.54
CA ALA A 167 1.39 -13.98 4.87
C ALA A 167 2.32 -12.76 4.86
N LEU A 168 3.18 -12.64 5.87
CA LEU A 168 4.26 -11.65 5.90
C LEU A 168 5.57 -12.36 5.57
N MET A 169 6.07 -12.17 4.35
CA MET A 169 7.25 -12.88 3.86
C MET A 169 7.94 -12.09 2.76
N ASN A 170 9.24 -12.33 2.57
CA ASN A 170 10.08 -11.83 1.47
C ASN A 170 9.93 -10.31 1.18
N ALA A 171 10.27 -9.92 -0.05
CA ALA A 171 10.01 -8.60 -0.61
C ALA A 171 8.79 -8.64 -1.56
N LEU A 172 8.22 -7.47 -1.87
CA LEU A 172 7.05 -7.32 -2.75
C LEU A 172 7.20 -8.06 -4.08
N THR A 173 8.27 -7.78 -4.83
CA THR A 173 8.53 -8.36 -6.16
C THR A 173 8.69 -9.88 -6.11
N VAL A 174 9.28 -10.42 -5.04
CA VAL A 174 9.40 -11.87 -4.84
C VAL A 174 8.03 -12.49 -4.62
N ASN A 175 7.18 -11.86 -3.80
CA ASN A 175 5.82 -12.36 -3.57
C ASN A 175 4.95 -12.33 -4.83
N LEU A 176 5.10 -11.30 -5.67
CA LEU A 176 4.43 -11.26 -6.98
C LEU A 176 4.84 -12.43 -7.88
N HIS A 177 6.14 -12.77 -7.90
CA HIS A 177 6.63 -13.95 -8.60
C HIS A 177 6.02 -15.26 -8.07
N LEU A 178 5.98 -15.44 -6.75
CA LEU A 178 5.41 -16.65 -6.13
C LEU A 178 3.91 -16.79 -6.44
N LEU A 179 3.18 -15.68 -6.41
CA LEU A 179 1.77 -15.65 -6.81
C LEU A 179 1.60 -16.02 -8.28
N LEU A 180 2.32 -15.38 -9.19
CA LEU A 180 2.19 -15.66 -10.63
C LEU A 180 2.64 -17.07 -10.99
N SER A 181 3.71 -17.59 -10.38
CA SER A 181 4.14 -18.97 -10.59
C SER A 181 3.06 -20.00 -10.23
N THR A 182 2.10 -19.64 -9.37
CA THR A 182 1.01 -20.52 -8.96
C THR A 182 -0.26 -20.28 -9.79
N PHE A 183 -0.62 -19.01 -10.00
CA PHE A 183 -1.90 -18.59 -10.57
C PHE A 183 -1.86 -18.35 -12.08
N TYR A 184 -0.73 -17.96 -12.65
CA TYR A 184 -0.58 -17.79 -14.08
C TYR A 184 -0.34 -19.15 -14.73
N ARG A 185 -1.41 -19.76 -15.23
CA ARG A 185 -1.41 -21.06 -15.92
C ARG A 185 -1.85 -20.86 -17.37
N PRO A 186 -0.96 -20.36 -18.24
CA PRO A 186 -1.33 -20.03 -19.60
C PRO A 186 -1.78 -21.27 -20.39
N SER A 187 -2.75 -21.05 -21.27
CA SER A 187 -3.23 -22.03 -22.27
C SER A 187 -3.33 -21.33 -23.63
N GLN A 188 -3.51 -22.10 -24.70
CA GLN A 188 -3.67 -21.54 -26.05
C GLN A 188 -4.76 -20.45 -26.14
N ARG A 189 -5.86 -20.59 -25.38
CA ARG A 189 -6.98 -19.62 -25.40
C ARG A 189 -6.87 -18.53 -24.33
N ARG A 190 -6.09 -18.74 -23.27
CA ARG A 190 -5.99 -17.83 -22.13
C ARG A 190 -4.54 -17.78 -21.65
N HIS A 191 -3.77 -16.86 -22.20
CA HIS A 191 -2.35 -16.69 -21.88
C HIS A 191 -1.95 -15.23 -21.62
N LYS A 192 -2.84 -14.27 -21.88
CA LYS A 192 -2.51 -12.85 -21.74
C LYS A 192 -2.55 -12.40 -20.27
N ILE A 193 -1.60 -11.55 -19.87
CA ILE A 193 -1.62 -10.78 -18.62
C ILE A 193 -1.93 -9.34 -18.98
N ILE A 194 -2.85 -8.72 -18.25
CA ILE A 194 -3.24 -7.32 -18.43
C ILE A 194 -2.56 -6.50 -17.31
N ILE A 195 -1.93 -5.38 -17.67
CA ILE A 195 -1.28 -4.46 -16.74
C ILE A 195 -1.44 -3.02 -17.26
N GLU A 196 -1.36 -2.00 -16.42
CA GLU A 196 -1.30 -0.61 -16.85
C GLU A 196 0.03 -0.28 -17.57
N GLU A 197 -0.02 0.61 -18.57
CA GLU A 197 1.16 0.95 -19.40
C GLU A 197 2.33 1.53 -18.60
N HIS A 198 2.02 2.30 -17.55
CA HIS A 198 3.01 2.95 -16.68
C HIS A 198 3.14 2.26 -15.32
N ALA A 199 2.98 0.95 -15.30
CA ALA A 199 3.22 0.15 -14.11
C ALA A 199 4.65 0.35 -13.61
N PHE A 200 4.84 0.19 -12.30
CA PHE A 200 6.16 0.28 -11.71
C PHE A 200 7.10 -0.75 -12.37
N SER A 201 8.36 -0.35 -12.61
CA SER A 201 9.27 -1.11 -13.47
C SER A 201 9.46 -2.56 -13.01
N SER A 202 9.50 -2.81 -11.68
CA SER A 202 9.63 -4.18 -11.18
C SER A 202 8.45 -5.07 -11.54
N ASP A 203 7.23 -4.55 -11.49
CA ASP A 203 5.99 -5.28 -11.78
C ASP A 203 5.94 -5.65 -13.27
N MET A 204 6.37 -4.72 -14.13
CA MET A 204 6.53 -4.98 -15.55
C MET A 204 7.57 -6.09 -15.83
N PHE A 205 8.70 -6.10 -15.10
CA PHE A 205 9.70 -7.18 -15.22
C PHE A 205 9.18 -8.51 -14.70
N VAL A 206 8.44 -8.51 -13.59
CA VAL A 206 7.80 -9.72 -13.04
C VAL A 206 6.89 -10.35 -14.08
N VAL A 207 6.01 -9.57 -14.69
CA VAL A 207 5.06 -10.08 -15.70
C VAL A 207 5.79 -10.59 -16.94
N LYS A 208 6.72 -9.81 -17.51
CA LYS A 208 7.46 -10.20 -18.71
C LYS A 208 8.28 -11.46 -18.50
N SER A 209 8.95 -11.60 -17.35
CA SER A 209 9.75 -12.80 -17.06
C SER A 209 8.88 -14.02 -16.77
N GLN A 210 7.71 -13.86 -16.13
CA GLN A 210 6.75 -14.96 -15.95
C GLN A 210 6.18 -15.47 -17.28
N ILE A 211 5.83 -14.57 -18.20
CA ILE A 211 5.43 -14.92 -19.57
C ILE A 211 6.54 -15.73 -20.27
N ARG A 212 7.78 -15.21 -20.25
CA ARG A 212 8.92 -15.88 -20.89
C ARG A 212 9.24 -17.24 -20.27
N SER A 213 9.09 -17.39 -18.95
CA SER A 213 9.31 -18.66 -18.26
C SER A 213 8.36 -19.77 -18.70
N HIS A 214 7.20 -19.41 -19.28
CA HIS A 214 6.24 -20.32 -19.88
C HIS A 214 6.43 -20.50 -21.40
N GLY A 215 7.56 -20.03 -21.97
CA GLY A 215 7.86 -20.15 -23.40
C GLY A 215 7.04 -19.22 -24.31
N LEU A 216 6.39 -18.20 -23.74
CA LEU A 216 5.56 -17.25 -24.47
C LEU A 216 6.31 -15.94 -24.75
N SER A 217 5.89 -15.24 -25.80
CA SER A 217 6.35 -13.89 -26.11
C SER A 217 5.53 -12.85 -25.32
N PRO A 218 6.16 -11.88 -24.64
CA PRO A 218 5.48 -10.73 -24.07
C PRO A 218 4.74 -9.89 -25.11
N GLU A 219 5.23 -9.80 -26.35
CA GLU A 219 4.58 -9.05 -27.43
C GLU A 219 3.16 -9.58 -27.70
N ASP A 220 2.95 -10.90 -27.60
CA ASP A 220 1.64 -11.53 -27.80
C ASP A 220 0.84 -11.73 -26.52
N SER A 221 1.52 -11.83 -25.37
CA SER A 221 0.94 -12.26 -24.09
C SER A 221 0.85 -11.16 -23.04
N LEU A 222 1.31 -9.94 -23.33
CA LEU A 222 1.17 -8.79 -22.45
C LEU A 222 0.25 -7.75 -23.08
N LEU A 223 -0.80 -7.38 -22.35
CA LEU A 223 -1.72 -6.33 -22.76
C LEU A 223 -1.58 -5.13 -21.82
N CYS A 224 -1.02 -4.04 -22.34
CA CYS A 224 -0.89 -2.80 -21.59
C CYS A 224 -2.12 -1.90 -21.76
N LEU A 225 -2.81 -1.59 -20.67
CA LEU A 225 -3.90 -0.62 -20.63
C LEU A 225 -3.33 0.79 -20.69
N LYS A 226 -3.76 1.54 -21.71
CA LYS A 226 -3.34 2.93 -21.92
C LYS A 226 -4.44 3.90 -21.48
N PRO A 227 -4.09 5.02 -20.85
CA PRO A 227 -5.05 6.08 -20.62
C PRO A 227 -5.50 6.71 -21.96
N ARG A 228 -6.67 7.36 -21.95
CA ARG A 228 -7.16 8.09 -23.12
C ARG A 228 -6.23 9.25 -23.48
N PRO A 229 -6.15 9.67 -24.76
CA PRO A 229 -5.43 10.88 -25.12
C PRO A 229 -5.83 12.07 -24.26
N ASN A 230 -4.85 12.82 -23.76
CA ASN A 230 -5.02 13.99 -22.89
C ASN A 230 -5.64 13.72 -21.50
N ARG A 231 -5.68 12.47 -21.07
CA ARG A 231 -5.98 12.10 -19.67
C ARG A 231 -4.80 11.31 -19.11
N PRO A 232 -4.28 11.66 -17.92
CA PRO A 232 -3.21 10.90 -17.30
C PRO A 232 -3.72 9.62 -16.60
N GLU A 233 -5.02 9.55 -16.36
CA GLU A 233 -5.67 8.50 -15.56
C GLU A 233 -6.33 7.44 -16.45
N LEU A 234 -6.30 6.19 -16.00
CA LEU A 234 -7.16 5.14 -16.52
C LEU A 234 -8.60 5.36 -16.04
N VAL A 235 -9.57 5.25 -16.95
CA VAL A 235 -10.99 5.36 -16.63
C VAL A 235 -11.56 3.96 -16.46
N SER A 236 -12.18 3.67 -15.31
CA SER A 236 -12.66 2.31 -14.97
C SER A 236 -13.60 1.69 -16.01
N ALA A 237 -14.40 2.51 -16.69
CA ALA A 237 -15.29 2.04 -17.76
C ALA A 237 -14.52 1.43 -18.95
N ASP A 238 -13.33 1.96 -19.26
CA ASP A 238 -12.49 1.48 -20.36
C ASP A 238 -11.81 0.16 -19.99
N THR A 239 -11.41 0.01 -18.71
CA THR A 239 -10.83 -1.23 -18.19
C THR A 239 -11.81 -2.40 -18.30
N VAL A 240 -13.10 -2.19 -18.02
CA VAL A 240 -14.12 -3.25 -18.10
C VAL A 240 -14.36 -3.71 -19.54
N GLN A 241 -14.25 -2.83 -20.53
CA GLN A 241 -14.39 -3.23 -21.93
C GLN A 241 -13.28 -4.20 -22.36
N VAL A 242 -12.04 -3.97 -21.91
CA VAL A 242 -10.91 -4.86 -22.21
C VAL A 242 -11.05 -6.24 -21.55
N LEU A 243 -11.68 -6.32 -20.38
CA LEU A 243 -11.90 -7.59 -19.66
C LEU A 243 -12.97 -8.49 -20.30
N ASN A 244 -13.79 -7.95 -21.21
CA ASN A 244 -14.83 -8.70 -21.93
C ASN A 244 -14.36 -9.25 -23.29
N ILE A 245 -13.06 -9.13 -23.58
CA ILE A 245 -12.38 -9.67 -24.77
C ILE A 245 -11.68 -10.97 -24.39
#